data_AF-A0A5C7JHV0-F1
#
_entry.id   AF-A0A5C7JHV0-F1
#
_cell.length_a   1.000
_cell.length_b   1.000
_cell.length_c   1.000
_cell.angle_alpha   90.00
_cell.angle_beta   90.00
_cell.angle_gamma   90.00
#
_symmetry.space_group_name_H-M   'P 1'
#
loop_
_entity.id
_entity.type
_entity.pdbx_description
1 polymer ?
#
loop_
_entity_poly.entity_id
_entity_poly.type
_entity_poly.pdbx_seq_one_letter_code
_entity_poly.pdbx_strand_id
1 'polypeptide(L)'
;MDYNKKVLKSKALSEEEYDEEVHNEAEESEEEYSESSERSAEMQKVDYMTGCVVEELMNAATSFHKLHLKVTGAGSFAQHKALNELYAALPDLADSIAEGYQGACEMLLSYEDKGSVILESIDDAVEYLRQLKIMVNDLQEIMHHTEIVNLLDTVKDAINAAKYKLIFLK
;
A
#
# COMPACT_ATOMS: atom_id res chain seq x y z
N MET A 1 27.45 12.31 -69.80
CA MET A 1 27.23 10.98 -69.18
C MET A 1 26.18 11.17 -68.11
N ASP A 2 24.93 10.87 -68.47
CA ASP A 2 23.76 10.90 -67.60
C ASP A 2 23.75 9.68 -66.67
N TYR A 3 23.53 9.89 -65.38
CA TYR A 3 23.20 8.81 -64.44
C TYR A 3 21.88 9.10 -63.71
N ASN A 4 20.84 8.53 -64.32
CA ASN A 4 19.61 7.94 -63.78
C ASN A 4 19.12 8.32 -62.36
N LYS A 5 18.01 9.06 -62.41
CA LYS A 5 16.96 9.21 -61.39
C LYS A 5 16.25 7.85 -61.19
N LYS A 6 16.52 7.14 -60.09
CA LYS A 6 15.69 5.99 -59.67
C LYS A 6 14.38 6.53 -59.07
N VAL A 7 13.30 6.36 -59.81
CA VAL A 7 11.92 6.60 -59.38
C VAL A 7 11.58 5.56 -58.31
N LEU A 8 11.45 5.99 -57.06
CA LEU A 8 10.74 5.23 -56.03
C LEU A 8 9.25 5.32 -56.37
N LYS A 9 8.65 4.20 -56.78
CA LYS A 9 7.20 4.07 -56.82
C LYS A 9 6.72 3.91 -55.37
N SER A 10 6.38 5.01 -54.71
CA SER A 10 5.51 4.95 -53.54
C SER A 10 4.11 4.60 -54.03
N LYS A 11 3.61 3.43 -53.61
CA LYS A 11 2.19 3.10 -53.70
C LYS A 11 1.52 4.05 -52.71
N ALA A 12 0.85 5.09 -53.20
CA ALA A 12 0.04 5.95 -52.35
C ALA A 12 -1.19 5.12 -51.94
N LEU A 13 -1.20 4.65 -50.68
CA LEU A 13 -2.40 4.17 -50.01
C LEU A 13 -3.35 5.37 -49.86
N SER A 14 -4.65 5.14 -49.99
CA SER A 14 -5.64 6.22 -49.76
C SER A 14 -5.57 6.69 -48.31
N GLU A 15 -5.89 7.96 -48.04
CA GLU A 15 -5.87 8.53 -46.68
C GLU A 15 -6.70 7.71 -45.68
N GLU A 16 -7.83 7.12 -46.10
CA GLU A 16 -8.62 6.20 -45.26
C GLU A 16 -7.89 4.88 -44.92
N GLU A 17 -7.06 4.37 -45.82
CA GLU A 17 -6.32 3.11 -45.65
C GLU A 17 -5.08 3.31 -44.76
N TYR A 18 -4.54 4.53 -44.74
CA TYR A 18 -3.44 4.93 -43.85
C TYR A 18 -3.91 5.14 -42.40
N ASP A 19 -5.08 5.76 -42.20
CA ASP A 19 -5.64 5.98 -40.87
C ASP A 19 -6.09 4.66 -40.21
N GLU A 20 -6.61 3.68 -40.97
CA GLU A 20 -6.92 2.34 -40.46
C GLU A 20 -5.69 1.51 -40.09
N GLU A 21 -4.60 1.57 -40.87
CA GLU A 21 -3.34 0.89 -40.54
C GLU A 21 -2.71 1.46 -39.26
N VAL A 22 -2.70 2.79 -39.09
CA VAL A 22 -2.16 3.44 -37.88
C VAL A 22 -3.03 3.17 -36.64
N HIS A 23 -4.35 3.11 -36.80
CA HIS A 23 -5.25 2.74 -35.69
C HIS A 23 -5.10 1.27 -35.29
N ASN A 24 -4.96 0.35 -36.26
CA ASN A 24 -4.73 -1.07 -35.99
C ASN A 24 -3.33 -1.33 -35.40
N GLU A 25 -2.29 -0.64 -35.85
CA GLU A 25 -0.95 -0.74 -35.23
C GLU A 25 -0.95 -0.19 -33.79
N ALA A 26 -1.72 0.87 -33.51
CA ALA A 26 -1.89 1.39 -32.16
C ALA A 26 -2.68 0.42 -31.26
N GLU A 27 -3.79 -0.15 -31.74
CA GLU A 27 -4.58 -1.16 -31.01
C GLU A 27 -3.82 -2.49 -30.82
N GLU A 28 -3.11 -2.99 -31.84
CA GLU A 28 -2.23 -4.17 -31.70
C GLU A 28 -1.06 -3.87 -30.75
N SER A 29 -0.51 -2.65 -30.74
CA SER A 29 0.52 -2.26 -29.77
C SER A 29 -0.03 -2.12 -28.35
N GLU A 30 -1.28 -1.70 -28.17
CA GLU A 30 -1.95 -1.64 -26.86
C GLU A 30 -2.35 -3.04 -26.37
N GLU A 31 -2.78 -3.95 -27.25
CA GLU A 31 -3.08 -5.35 -26.92
C GLU A 31 -1.81 -6.18 -26.65
N GLU A 32 -0.72 -5.98 -27.41
CA GLU A 32 0.58 -6.65 -27.17
C GLU A 32 1.29 -6.12 -25.91
N TYR A 33 1.10 -4.84 -25.56
CA TYR A 33 1.57 -4.27 -24.29
C TYR A 33 0.72 -4.73 -23.10
N SER A 34 -0.58 -4.98 -23.33
CA SER A 34 -1.51 -5.51 -22.34
C SER A 34 -1.22 -6.98 -21.98
N GLU A 35 -0.85 -7.82 -22.94
CA GLU A 35 -0.55 -9.25 -22.69
C GLU A 35 0.85 -9.52 -22.06
N SER A 36 1.75 -8.53 -21.98
CA SER A 36 3.13 -8.72 -21.51
C SER A 36 3.45 -8.20 -20.09
N SER A 37 2.48 -7.67 -19.34
CA SER A 37 2.76 -6.97 -18.07
C SER A 37 1.97 -7.46 -16.84
N GLU A 38 1.64 -8.76 -16.75
CA GLU A 38 1.19 -9.31 -15.48
C GLU A 38 2.39 -9.49 -14.52
N ARG A 39 2.40 -8.75 -13.40
CA ARG A 39 3.40 -8.89 -12.33
C ARG A 39 3.46 -10.35 -11.88
N SER A 40 4.64 -10.84 -11.48
CA SER A 40 4.79 -12.22 -11.01
C SER A 40 3.84 -12.51 -9.83
N ALA A 41 3.45 -13.77 -9.65
CA ALA A 41 2.59 -14.17 -8.54
C ALA A 41 3.17 -13.78 -7.17
N GLU A 42 4.51 -13.77 -7.04
CA GLU A 42 5.20 -13.31 -5.85
C GLU A 42 4.99 -11.81 -5.62
N MET A 43 5.15 -10.99 -6.67
CA MET A 43 4.92 -9.55 -6.58
C MET A 43 3.45 -9.21 -6.32
N GLN A 44 2.52 -9.90 -6.97
CA GLN A 44 1.08 -9.75 -6.70
C GLN A 44 0.74 -10.03 -5.22
N LYS A 45 1.40 -11.02 -4.62
CA LYS A 45 1.26 -11.30 -3.18
C LYS A 45 1.81 -10.14 -2.32
N VAL A 46 2.98 -9.58 -2.67
CA VAL A 46 3.55 -8.42 -1.95
C VAL A 46 2.62 -7.20 -2.09
N ASP A 47 2.10 -6.94 -3.29
CA ASP A 47 1.15 -5.86 -3.56
C ASP A 47 -0.09 -5.98 -2.66
N TYR A 48 -0.69 -7.17 -2.65
CA TYR A 48 -1.87 -7.47 -1.83
C TYR A 48 -1.61 -7.29 -0.33
N MET A 49 -0.52 -7.88 0.18
CA MET A 49 -0.18 -7.79 1.60
C MET A 49 0.16 -6.36 2.02
N THR A 50 0.77 -5.57 1.12
CA THR A 50 1.02 -4.14 1.36
C THR A 50 -0.29 -3.37 1.50
N GLY A 51 -1.23 -3.56 0.57
CA GLY A 51 -2.56 -2.96 0.64
C GLY A 51 -3.29 -3.32 1.93
N CYS A 52 -3.27 -4.60 2.31
CA CYS A 52 -3.87 -5.08 3.56
C CYS A 52 -3.26 -4.45 4.81
N VAL A 53 -1.92 -4.31 4.89
CA VAL A 53 -1.27 -3.66 6.04
C VAL A 53 -1.63 -2.18 6.11
N VAL A 54 -1.57 -1.47 4.98
CA VAL A 54 -1.91 -0.04 4.90
C VAL A 54 -3.36 0.21 5.35
N GLU A 55 -4.31 -0.57 4.83
CA GLU A 55 -5.72 -0.50 5.22
C GLU A 55 -5.90 -0.80 6.71
N GLU A 56 -5.27 -1.86 7.23
CA GLU A 56 -5.39 -2.25 8.63
C GLU A 56 -4.83 -1.18 9.57
N LEU A 57 -3.78 -0.45 9.19
CA LEU A 57 -3.26 0.67 9.97
C LEU A 57 -4.28 1.82 10.08
N MET A 58 -4.97 2.16 8.99
CA MET A 58 -6.03 3.19 9.01
C MET A 58 -7.23 2.75 9.85
N ASN A 59 -7.64 1.49 9.71
CA ASN A 59 -8.70 0.89 10.51
C ASN A 59 -8.34 0.86 12.00
N ALA A 60 -7.11 0.49 12.32
CA ALA A 60 -6.59 0.48 13.67
C ALA A 60 -6.57 1.88 14.29
N ALA A 61 -6.21 2.92 13.53
CA ALA A 61 -6.30 4.30 13.99
C ALA A 61 -7.73 4.63 14.46
N THR A 62 -8.74 4.28 13.66
CA THR A 62 -10.15 4.47 14.01
C THR A 62 -10.55 3.68 15.26
N SER A 63 -10.15 2.40 15.36
CA SER A 63 -10.43 1.55 16.51
C SER A 63 -9.83 2.07 17.81
N PHE A 64 -8.54 2.44 17.80
CA PHE A 64 -7.86 2.99 18.96
C PHE A 64 -8.38 4.38 19.34
N HIS A 65 -8.76 5.20 18.36
CA HIS A 65 -9.43 6.47 18.63
C HIS A 65 -10.76 6.23 19.36
N LYS A 66 -11.61 5.31 18.91
CA LYS A 66 -12.86 5.00 19.64
C LYS A 66 -12.59 4.53 21.08
N LEU A 67 -11.58 3.68 21.28
CA LEU A 67 -11.21 3.21 22.62
C LEU A 67 -10.65 4.33 23.51
N HIS A 68 -9.87 5.27 22.95
CA HIS A 68 -9.25 6.36 23.72
C HIS A 68 -10.28 7.24 24.45
N LEU A 69 -11.52 7.31 23.93
CA LEU A 69 -12.63 8.05 24.53
C LEU A 69 -13.35 7.26 25.64
N LYS A 70 -13.11 5.95 25.74
CA LYS A 70 -13.83 5.03 26.64
C LYS A 70 -13.03 4.62 27.88
N VAL A 71 -11.71 4.88 27.91
CA VAL A 71 -10.86 4.49 29.04
C VAL A 71 -11.23 5.26 30.32
N THR A 72 -11.44 4.54 31.43
CA THR A 72 -11.83 5.11 32.73
C THR A 72 -11.20 4.30 33.88
N GLY A 73 -11.24 4.82 35.11
CA GLY A 73 -10.68 4.15 36.28
C GLY A 73 -9.20 4.45 36.54
N ALA A 74 -8.55 3.63 37.36
CA ALA A 74 -7.14 3.79 37.73
C ALA A 74 -6.23 3.60 36.50
N GLY A 75 -5.32 4.56 36.28
CA GLY A 75 -4.42 4.58 35.12
C GLY A 75 -5.02 5.00 33.79
N SER A 76 -6.30 5.39 33.77
CA SER A 76 -6.98 5.86 32.56
C SER A 76 -6.29 7.04 31.88
N PHE A 77 -5.67 7.95 32.62
CA PHE A 77 -4.94 9.08 32.01
C PHE A 77 -3.71 8.60 31.21
N ALA A 78 -2.94 7.67 31.76
CA ALA A 78 -1.78 7.10 31.07
C ALA A 78 -2.22 6.31 29.82
N GLN A 79 -3.28 5.51 29.94
CA GLN A 79 -3.88 4.78 28.84
C GLN A 79 -4.41 5.71 27.74
N HIS A 80 -5.14 6.77 28.11
CA HIS A 80 -5.68 7.78 27.20
C HIS A 80 -4.56 8.45 26.40
N LYS A 81 -3.45 8.83 27.05
CA LYS A 81 -2.29 9.41 26.37
C LYS A 81 -1.59 8.42 25.46
N ALA A 82 -1.40 7.18 25.89
CA ALA A 82 -0.78 6.14 25.08
C ALA A 82 -1.60 5.85 23.79
N LEU A 83 -2.93 5.75 23.92
CA LEU A 83 -3.82 5.56 22.77
C LEU A 83 -3.82 6.79 21.85
N ASN A 84 -3.83 8.00 22.41
CA ASN A 84 -3.76 9.25 21.63
C ASN A 84 -2.52 9.34 20.75
N GLU A 85 -1.35 9.04 21.33
CA GLU A 85 -0.10 9.05 20.57
C GLU A 85 -0.09 7.98 19.46
N LEU A 86 -0.63 6.80 19.76
CA LEU A 86 -0.71 5.71 18.79
C LEU A 86 -1.63 6.05 17.61
N TYR A 87 -2.92 6.37 17.87
CA TYR A 87 -3.86 6.57 16.76
C TYR A 87 -3.53 7.81 15.93
N ALA A 88 -2.85 8.81 16.50
CA ALA A 88 -2.43 9.99 15.76
C ALA A 88 -1.28 9.69 14.79
N ALA A 89 -0.41 8.72 15.10
CA ALA A 89 0.73 8.37 14.26
C ALA A 89 0.38 7.37 13.14
N LEU A 90 -0.62 6.51 13.34
CA LEU A 90 -0.94 5.43 12.40
C LEU A 90 -1.29 5.89 10.97
N PRO A 91 -2.07 6.97 10.74
CA PRO A 91 -2.36 7.45 9.38
C PRO A 91 -1.10 7.83 8.61
N ASP A 92 -0.22 8.64 9.20
CA ASP A 92 1.04 9.08 8.54
C ASP A 92 1.96 7.89 8.22
N LEU A 93 1.97 6.86 9.08
CA LEU A 93 2.70 5.62 8.84
C LEU A 93 2.11 4.81 7.68
N ALA A 94 0.78 4.75 7.59
CA ALA A 94 0.08 4.07 6.49
C ALA A 94 0.36 4.78 5.15
N ASP A 95 0.25 6.11 5.12
CA ASP A 95 0.55 6.93 3.95
C ASP A 95 2.01 6.74 3.51
N SER A 96 2.96 6.78 4.46
CA SER A 96 4.38 6.58 4.15
C SER A 96 4.65 5.23 3.46
N ILE A 97 4.03 4.15 3.94
CA ILE A 97 4.16 2.81 3.33
C ILE A 97 3.50 2.79 1.95
N ALA A 98 2.28 3.30 1.84
CA ALA A 98 1.52 3.30 0.59
C ALA A 98 2.22 4.12 -0.49
N GLU A 99 2.56 5.37 -0.21
CA GLU A 99 3.24 6.27 -1.13
C GLU A 99 4.62 5.76 -1.51
N GLY A 100 5.40 5.27 -0.52
CA GLY A 100 6.70 4.69 -0.76
C GLY A 100 6.64 3.48 -1.68
N TYR A 101 5.74 2.53 -1.40
CA TYR A 101 5.61 1.31 -2.18
C TYR A 101 5.08 1.58 -3.58
N GLN A 102 4.00 2.37 -3.70
CA GLN A 102 3.42 2.75 -4.98
C GLN A 102 4.42 3.52 -5.85
N GLY A 103 5.23 4.39 -5.25
CA GLY A 103 6.31 5.10 -5.95
C GLY A 103 7.43 4.17 -6.40
N ALA A 104 7.86 3.23 -5.55
CA ALA A 104 8.92 2.27 -5.89
C ALA A 104 8.49 1.25 -6.96
N CYS A 105 7.20 0.91 -7.01
CA CYS A 105 6.62 -0.04 -7.96
C CYS A 105 5.92 0.61 -9.16
N GLU A 106 5.82 1.95 -9.19
CA GLU A 106 5.09 2.74 -10.20
C GLU A 106 3.66 2.22 -10.48
N MET A 107 2.94 1.85 -9.41
CA MET A 107 1.59 1.30 -9.49
C MET A 107 0.70 1.82 -8.35
N LEU A 108 -0.62 1.64 -8.47
CA LEU A 108 -1.56 1.90 -7.39
C LEU A 108 -1.91 0.61 -6.65
N LEU A 109 -1.92 0.66 -5.33
CA LEU A 109 -2.42 -0.42 -4.48
C LEU A 109 -3.94 -0.51 -4.57
N SER A 110 -4.45 -1.72 -4.43
CA SER A 110 -5.87 -1.97 -4.18
C SER A 110 -6.08 -2.19 -2.69
N TYR A 111 -7.17 -1.66 -2.16
CA TYR A 111 -7.57 -1.83 -0.76
C TYR A 111 -8.84 -2.66 -0.70
N GLU A 112 -8.93 -3.53 0.30
CA GLU A 112 -10.22 -4.12 0.62
C GLU A 112 -11.05 -3.06 1.37
N ASP A 113 -12.37 -3.23 1.46
CA ASP A 113 -13.25 -2.32 2.21
C ASP A 113 -13.63 -3.01 3.53
N LYS A 114 -12.63 -3.33 4.35
CA LYS A 114 -12.84 -3.90 5.68
C LYS A 114 -13.09 -2.78 6.68
N GLY A 115 -14.08 -2.98 7.54
CA GLY A 115 -14.41 -2.02 8.60
C GLY A 115 -13.49 -2.13 9.82
N SER A 116 -13.35 -1.01 10.55
CA SER A 116 -12.60 -0.95 11.82
C SER A 116 -13.10 -1.96 12.87
N VAL A 117 -12.18 -2.57 13.62
CA VAL A 117 -12.48 -3.46 14.75
C VAL A 117 -13.06 -2.68 15.94
N ILE A 118 -13.98 -3.29 16.70
CA ILE A 118 -14.48 -2.72 17.96
C ILE A 118 -13.58 -3.20 19.12
N LEU A 119 -13.06 -2.26 19.90
CA LEU A 119 -12.27 -2.54 21.10
C LEU A 119 -13.05 -2.10 22.34
N GLU A 120 -13.19 -2.99 23.32
CA GLU A 120 -13.94 -2.73 24.55
C GLU A 120 -13.02 -2.50 25.76
N SER A 121 -11.76 -2.96 25.68
CA SER A 121 -10.80 -2.89 26.78
C SER A 121 -9.37 -2.65 26.33
N ILE A 122 -8.47 -2.37 27.29
CA ILE A 122 -7.03 -2.29 27.05
C ILE A 122 -6.45 -3.66 26.67
N ASP A 123 -7.01 -4.76 27.19
CA ASP A 123 -6.56 -6.10 26.83
C ASP A 123 -6.85 -6.39 25.35
N ASP A 124 -8.03 -5.98 24.84
CA ASP A 124 -8.35 -6.06 23.42
C ASP A 124 -7.36 -5.23 22.59
N ALA A 125 -7.03 -4.02 23.05
CA ALA A 125 -6.07 -3.16 22.35
C ALA A 125 -4.67 -3.77 22.29
N VAL A 126 -4.20 -4.36 23.40
CA VAL A 126 -2.89 -5.01 23.45
C VAL A 126 -2.86 -6.25 22.56
N GLU A 127 -3.94 -7.01 22.50
CA GLU A 127 -4.05 -8.17 21.62
C GLU A 127 -4.08 -7.76 20.15
N TYR A 128 -4.87 -6.75 19.81
CA TYR A 128 -4.91 -6.21 18.45
C TYR A 128 -3.55 -5.67 18.00
N LEU A 129 -2.80 -5.00 18.88
CA LEU A 129 -1.43 -4.58 18.62
C LEU A 129 -0.47 -5.76 18.36
N ARG A 130 -0.70 -6.94 18.96
CA ARG A 130 0.10 -8.13 18.64
C ARG A 130 -0.22 -8.66 17.25
N GLN A 131 -1.50 -8.69 16.88
CA GLN A 131 -1.95 -9.11 15.55
C GLN A 131 -1.43 -8.19 14.45
N LEU A 132 -1.54 -6.87 14.65
CA LEU A 132 -1.01 -5.87 13.73
C LEU A 132 0.51 -6.05 13.54
N LYS A 133 1.26 -6.31 14.62
CA LYS A 133 2.70 -6.59 14.53
C LYS A 133 3.01 -7.85 13.73
N ILE A 134 2.19 -8.89 13.84
CA ILE A 134 2.35 -10.12 13.05
C ILE A 134 2.16 -9.79 11.57
N MET A 135 1.07 -9.10 11.19
CA MET A 135 0.84 -8.69 9.80
C MET A 135 2.00 -7.88 9.21
N VAL A 136 2.55 -6.95 9.99
CA VAL A 136 3.71 -6.13 9.58
C VAL A 136 4.97 -6.98 9.42
N ASN A 137 5.22 -7.95 10.31
CA ASN A 137 6.34 -8.87 10.17
C ASN A 137 6.18 -9.75 8.92
N ASP A 138 4.99 -10.31 8.70
CA ASP A 138 4.72 -11.19 7.55
C ASP A 138 4.92 -10.47 6.22
N LEU A 139 4.52 -9.20 6.13
CA LEU A 139 4.82 -8.36 4.96
C LEU A 139 6.32 -8.09 4.85
N GLN A 140 6.98 -7.75 5.96
CA GLN A 140 8.41 -7.43 5.95
C GLN A 140 9.27 -8.61 5.48
N GLU A 141 8.89 -9.85 5.80
CA GLU A 141 9.60 -11.06 5.38
C GLU A 141 9.64 -11.25 3.86
N ILE A 142 8.65 -10.72 3.14
CA ILE A 142 8.54 -10.84 1.67
C ILE A 142 8.83 -9.53 0.93
N MET A 143 9.14 -8.46 1.65
CA MET A 143 9.32 -7.13 1.07
C MET A 143 10.72 -6.97 0.44
N HIS A 144 10.77 -6.70 -0.86
CA HIS A 144 12.04 -6.53 -1.59
C HIS A 144 12.63 -5.12 -1.46
N HIS A 145 11.81 -4.12 -1.15
CA HIS A 145 12.21 -2.71 -1.07
C HIS A 145 12.71 -2.38 0.34
N THR A 146 14.01 -2.13 0.49
CA THR A 146 14.64 -1.89 1.79
C THR A 146 14.14 -0.62 2.49
N GLU A 147 13.80 0.40 1.71
CA GLU A 147 13.16 1.63 2.16
C GLU A 147 11.78 1.35 2.78
N ILE A 148 11.01 0.40 2.22
CA ILE A 148 9.72 -0.02 2.77
C ILE A 148 9.92 -0.90 4.01
N VAL A 149 10.93 -1.77 4.02
CA VAL A 149 11.33 -2.53 5.22
C VAL A 149 11.60 -1.60 6.40
N ASN A 150 12.31 -0.49 6.18
CA ASN A 150 12.56 0.53 7.21
C ASN A 150 11.28 1.22 7.68
N LEU A 151 10.35 1.52 6.78
CA LEU A 151 9.04 2.08 7.17
C LEU A 151 8.23 1.09 8.02
N LEU A 152 8.24 -0.20 7.68
CA LEU A 152 7.62 -1.26 8.49
C LEU A 152 8.26 -1.37 9.88
N ASP A 153 9.57 -1.10 10.01
CA ASP A 153 10.22 -0.99 11.33
C ASP A 153 9.65 0.16 12.17
N THR A 154 9.38 1.32 11.58
CA THR A 154 8.78 2.45 12.31
C THR A 154 7.38 2.14 12.83
N VAL A 155 6.59 1.35 12.09
CA VAL A 155 5.29 0.85 12.56
C VAL A 155 5.49 -0.07 13.77
N LYS A 156 6.44 -1.00 13.70
CA LYS A 156 6.74 -1.90 14.83
C LYS A 156 7.21 -1.15 16.06
N ASP A 157 7.95 -0.05 15.90
CA ASP A 157 8.37 0.82 16.99
C ASP A 157 7.18 1.51 17.66
N ALA A 158 6.25 2.07 16.89
CA ALA A 158 5.02 2.66 17.41
C ALA A 158 4.18 1.63 18.19
N ILE A 159 4.04 0.41 17.63
CA ILE A 159 3.34 -0.70 18.29
C ILE A 159 4.04 -1.10 19.60
N ASN A 160 5.37 -1.27 19.60
CA ASN A 160 6.11 -1.66 20.78
C ASN A 160 6.01 -0.60 21.89
N ALA A 161 6.13 0.68 21.53
CA ALA A 161 5.99 1.79 22.45
C ALA A 161 4.59 1.85 23.07
N ALA A 162 3.53 1.69 22.26
CA ALA A 162 2.16 1.66 22.75
C ALA A 162 1.93 0.48 23.69
N LYS A 163 2.36 -0.73 23.32
CA LYS A 163 2.27 -1.92 24.18
C LYS A 163 2.97 -1.71 25.52
N TYR A 164 4.19 -1.18 25.51
CA TYR A 164 4.92 -0.87 26.74
C TYR A 164 4.10 0.06 27.65
N LYS A 165 3.57 1.15 27.08
CA LYS A 165 2.76 2.12 27.83
C LYS A 165 1.50 1.48 28.40
N LEU A 166 0.74 0.76 27.58
CA LEU A 166 -0.53 0.14 28.00
C LEU A 166 -0.36 -0.98 29.03
N ILE A 167 0.74 -1.75 28.94
CA ILE A 167 0.98 -2.89 29.84
C ILE A 167 1.56 -2.41 31.18
N PHE A 168 2.50 -1.46 31.16
CA PHE A 168 3.34 -1.15 32.32
C PHE A 168 3.11 0.23 32.94
N LEU A 169 2.59 1.21 32.19
CA LEU A 169 2.36 2.56 32.71
C LEU A 169 0.88 2.70 33.09
N LYS A 170 0.58 2.38 34.35
CA LYS A 170 -0.75 2.53 34.99
C LYS A 170 -0.71 3.64 36.02
#